data_AF-A0A9W5LFN8-F1
#
_entry.id   AF-A0A9W5LFN8-F1
#
_cell.length_a   1.000
_cell.length_b   1.000
_cell.length_c   1.000
_cell.angle_alpha   90.00
_cell.angle_beta   90.00
_cell.angle_gamma   90.00
#
_symmetry.space_group_name_H-M   'P 1'
#
loop_
_entity.id
_entity.type
_entity.pdbx_description
1 polymer ?
#
loop_
_entity_poly.entity_id
_entity_poly.type
_entity_poly.pdbx_seq_one_letter_code
_entity_poly.pdbx_strand_id
1 'polypeptide(L)'
;MDYQGLLRSKCKEIMKHPIVKHFLSNPQHYRLFKNIMESPNEKDAKSLDEQFRQFYKEIRIVKYMNSMIRIFSIDFDKRVRKNQKRYPLTVDHPEAGERLPSETGSDAFEAFLDRQDDLSQHVQDYQLYQAIQKLTDKQKSVLTKVYLHGATMQEIADSLGESRQNISNIHKKGLENIRKQLAAQKKGESKL
;
A
#
# COMPACT_ATOMS: atom_id res chain seq x y z
N MET A 1 -31.19 -4.28 -8.26
CA MET A 1 -30.83 -2.91 -8.69
C MET A 1 -30.66 -2.94 -10.19
N ASP A 2 -31.55 -2.28 -10.93
CA ASP A 2 -31.52 -2.24 -12.39
C ASP A 2 -30.40 -1.29 -12.88
N TYR A 3 -29.17 -1.80 -12.89
CA TYR A 3 -27.98 -1.07 -13.33
C TYR A 3 -28.09 -0.60 -14.79
N GLN A 4 -28.93 -1.27 -15.59
CA GLN A 4 -29.05 -1.05 -17.02
C GLN A 4 -29.89 0.18 -17.35
N GLY A 5 -30.99 0.41 -16.61
CA GLY A 5 -31.79 1.63 -16.73
C GLY A 5 -30.99 2.90 -16.36
N LEU A 6 -30.14 2.81 -15.33
CA LEU A 6 -29.28 3.91 -14.91
C LEU A 6 -28.18 4.20 -15.94
N LEU A 7 -27.56 3.15 -16.50
CA LEU A 7 -26.52 3.27 -17.51
C LEU A 7 -27.06 3.93 -18.78
N ARG A 8 -28.28 3.57 -19.21
CA ARG A 8 -28.92 4.15 -20.40
C ARG A 8 -29.33 5.62 -20.20
N SER A 9 -29.82 5.97 -19.01
CA SER A 9 -30.18 7.35 -18.64
C SER A 9 -28.96 8.27 -18.52
N LYS A 10 -27.87 7.79 -17.91
CA LYS A 10 -26.66 8.58 -17.65
C LYS A 10 -25.50 8.36 -18.62
N CYS A 11 -25.69 7.55 -19.67
CA CYS A 11 -24.63 7.17 -20.61
C CYS A 11 -23.89 8.39 -21.18
N LYS A 12 -24.64 9.42 -21.60
CA LYS A 12 -24.08 10.65 -22.17
C LYS A 12 -23.23 11.46 -21.18
N GLU A 13 -23.51 11.38 -19.88
CA GLU A 13 -22.71 12.05 -18.86
C GLU A 13 -21.46 11.24 -18.50
N ILE A 14 -21.60 9.92 -18.34
CA ILE A 14 -20.51 9.01 -18.01
C ILE A 14 -19.45 9.00 -19.12
N MET A 15 -19.88 9.04 -20.39
CA MET A 15 -18.97 9.09 -21.55
C MET A 15 -18.15 10.39 -21.65
N LYS A 16 -18.59 11.49 -21.03
CA LYS A 16 -17.82 12.73 -20.99
C LYS A 16 -16.64 12.66 -20.02
N HIS A 17 -16.65 11.69 -19.09
CA HIS A 17 -15.58 11.56 -18.12
C HIS A 17 -14.26 11.11 -18.80
N PRO A 18 -13.13 11.81 -18.57
CA PRO A 18 -11.89 11.57 -19.31
C PRO A 18 -11.34 10.15 -19.12
N ILE A 19 -11.52 9.57 -17.94
CA ILE A 19 -11.11 8.18 -17.64
C ILE A 19 -11.94 7.18 -18.47
N VAL A 20 -13.24 7.42 -18.61
CA VAL A 20 -14.14 6.58 -19.40
C VAL A 20 -13.82 6.72 -20.88
N LYS A 21 -13.55 7.95 -21.35
CA LYS A 21 -13.10 8.21 -22.71
C LYS A 21 -11.78 7.47 -23.01
N HIS A 22 -10.84 7.49 -22.07
CA HIS A 22 -9.57 6.78 -22.22
C HIS A 22 -9.76 5.27 -22.24
N PHE A 23 -10.61 4.73 -21.37
CA PHE A 23 -10.96 3.31 -21.36
C PHE A 23 -11.58 2.85 -22.68
N LEU A 24 -12.54 3.62 -23.21
CA LEU A 24 -13.24 3.36 -24.45
C LEU A 24 -12.42 3.68 -25.71
N SER A 25 -11.23 4.26 -25.57
CA SER A 25 -10.31 4.47 -26.69
C SER A 25 -9.71 3.15 -27.20
N ASN A 26 -9.73 2.10 -26.36
CA ASN A 26 -9.33 0.76 -26.78
C ASN A 26 -10.44 0.15 -27.67
N PRO A 27 -10.13 -0.28 -28.91
CA PRO A 27 -11.11 -0.88 -29.82
C PRO A 27 -11.83 -2.11 -29.23
N GLN A 28 -11.17 -2.88 -28.37
CA GLN A 28 -11.76 -4.07 -27.74
C GLN A 28 -12.81 -3.69 -26.69
N HIS A 29 -12.47 -2.75 -25.80
CA HIS A 29 -13.39 -2.24 -24.78
C HIS A 29 -14.60 -1.54 -25.40
N TYR A 30 -14.39 -0.81 -26.50
CA TYR A 30 -15.46 -0.16 -27.25
C TYR A 30 -16.41 -1.17 -27.88
N ARG A 31 -15.89 -2.26 -28.48
CA ARG A 31 -16.71 -3.34 -29.05
C ARG A 31 -17.54 -4.03 -27.98
N LEU A 32 -16.96 -4.39 -26.84
CA LEU A 32 -17.69 -4.97 -25.71
C LEU A 32 -18.80 -4.04 -25.22
N PHE A 33 -18.48 -2.75 -25.04
CA PHE A 33 -19.46 -1.74 -24.65
C PHE A 33 -20.61 -1.61 -25.66
N LYS A 34 -20.30 -1.59 -26.96
CA LYS A 34 -21.31 -1.52 -28.02
C LYS A 34 -22.21 -2.77 -28.04
N ASN A 35 -21.62 -3.96 -27.89
CA ASN A 35 -22.36 -5.22 -27.84
C ASN A 35 -23.32 -5.27 -26.64
N ILE A 36 -22.92 -4.74 -25.49
CA ILE A 36 -23.79 -4.63 -24.29
C ILE A 36 -24.94 -3.65 -24.52
N MET A 37 -24.73 -2.59 -25.33
CA MET A 37 -25.77 -1.63 -25.69
C MET A 37 -26.78 -2.19 -26.70
N GLU A 38 -26.34 -3.06 -27.62
CA GLU A 38 -27.17 -3.65 -28.70
C GLU A 38 -27.86 -4.95 -28.28
N SER A 39 -27.22 -5.78 -27.46
CA SER A 39 -27.76 -7.04 -26.95
C SER A 39 -27.44 -7.19 -25.45
N PRO A 40 -28.44 -7.09 -24.55
CA PRO A 40 -28.22 -7.20 -23.11
C PRO A 40 -27.75 -8.62 -22.71
N ASN A 41 -26.45 -8.78 -22.51
CA ASN A 41 -25.85 -10.02 -22.00
C ASN A 41 -25.18 -9.76 -20.65
N GLU A 42 -25.63 -10.46 -19.61
CA GLU A 42 -25.13 -10.29 -18.24
C GLU A 42 -23.66 -10.70 -18.09
N LYS A 43 -23.20 -11.68 -18.88
CA LYS A 43 -21.79 -12.14 -18.85
C LYS A 43 -20.84 -11.07 -19.41
N ASP A 44 -21.23 -10.43 -20.51
CA ASP A 44 -20.42 -9.40 -21.15
C ASP A 44 -20.36 -8.13 -20.29
N ALA A 45 -21.46 -7.79 -19.61
CA ALA A 45 -21.50 -6.68 -18.67
C ALA A 45 -20.54 -6.88 -17.47
N LYS A 46 -20.50 -8.09 -16.89
CA LYS A 46 -19.54 -8.42 -15.82
C LYS A 46 -18.10 -8.35 -16.32
N SER A 47 -17.82 -8.86 -17.52
CA SER A 47 -16.49 -8.81 -18.13
C SER A 47 -16.02 -7.38 -18.39
N LEU A 48 -16.89 -6.52 -18.90
CA LEU A 48 -16.58 -5.11 -19.14
C LEU A 48 -16.27 -4.37 -17.83
N ASP A 49 -17.05 -4.62 -16.78
CA ASP A 49 -16.83 -4.02 -15.46
C ASP A 49 -15.50 -4.48 -14.85
N GLU A 50 -15.16 -5.75 -14.98
CA GLU A 50 -13.88 -6.29 -14.50
C GLU A 50 -12.68 -5.67 -15.25
N GLN A 51 -12.78 -5.54 -16.58
CA GLN A 51 -11.78 -4.85 -17.39
C GLN A 51 -11.66 -3.36 -17.01
N PHE A 52 -12.77 -2.69 -16.75
CA PHE A 52 -12.77 -1.30 -16.30
C PHE A 52 -12.12 -1.14 -14.92
N ARG A 53 -12.43 -2.02 -13.96
CA ARG A 53 -11.79 -2.03 -12.63
C ARG A 53 -10.29 -2.21 -12.73
N GLN A 54 -9.82 -3.13 -13.57
CA GLN A 54 -8.40 -3.37 -13.76
C GLN A 54 -7.70 -2.14 -14.35
N PHE A 55 -8.25 -1.57 -15.42
CA PHE A 55 -7.75 -0.35 -16.03
C PHE A 55 -7.70 0.83 -15.04
N TYR A 56 -8.74 1.00 -14.23
CA TYR A 56 -8.80 2.08 -13.25
C TYR A 56 -7.79 1.88 -12.11
N LYS A 57 -7.53 0.64 -11.68
CA LYS A 57 -6.48 0.32 -10.70
C LYS A 57 -5.11 0.75 -11.22
N GLU A 58 -4.78 0.46 -12.46
CA GLU A 58 -3.48 0.83 -13.06
C GLU A 58 -3.27 2.34 -13.08
N ILE A 59 -4.28 3.11 -13.50
CA ILE A 59 -4.24 4.59 -13.47
C ILE A 59 -4.01 5.10 -12.04
N ARG A 60 -4.69 4.49 -11.05
CA ARG A 60 -4.51 4.87 -9.64
C ARG A 60 -3.13 4.54 -9.11
N ILE A 61 -2.55 3.39 -9.50
CA ILE A 61 -1.18 3.00 -9.11
C ILE A 61 -0.18 4.01 -9.67
N VAL A 62 -0.28 4.36 -10.96
CA VAL A 62 0.62 5.35 -11.57
C VAL A 62 0.50 6.71 -10.89
N LYS A 63 -0.72 7.19 -10.63
CA LYS A 63 -0.95 8.44 -9.89
C LYS A 63 -0.32 8.39 -8.49
N TYR A 64 -0.47 7.27 -7.81
CA TYR A 64 0.07 7.06 -6.47
C TYR A 64 1.59 7.05 -6.46
N MET A 65 2.23 6.30 -7.38
CA MET A 65 3.68 6.29 -7.54
C MET A 65 4.25 7.68 -7.84
N ASN A 66 3.62 8.43 -8.76
CA ASN A 66 4.04 9.80 -9.07
C ASN A 66 3.96 10.73 -7.85
N SER A 67 2.92 10.54 -7.02
CA SER A 67 2.76 11.31 -5.78
C SER A 67 3.84 10.96 -4.77
N MET A 68 4.15 9.66 -4.61
CA MET A 68 5.24 9.21 -3.74
C MET A 68 6.60 9.74 -4.20
N ILE A 69 6.94 9.60 -5.49
CA ILE A 69 8.22 10.10 -6.04
C ILE A 69 8.39 11.59 -5.71
N ARG A 70 7.33 12.39 -5.89
CA ARG A 70 7.35 13.82 -5.55
C ARG A 70 7.61 14.05 -4.07
N ILE A 71 6.88 13.36 -3.19
CA ILE A 71 7.02 13.53 -1.73
C ILE A 71 8.43 13.12 -1.30
N PHE A 72 8.91 11.94 -1.72
CA PHE A 72 10.26 11.46 -1.41
C PHE A 72 11.36 12.42 -1.89
N SER A 73 11.19 13.02 -3.07
CA SER A 73 12.16 13.99 -3.58
C SER A 73 12.21 15.25 -2.70
N ILE A 74 11.04 15.77 -2.31
CA ILE A 74 10.93 16.94 -1.42
C ILE A 74 11.57 16.63 -0.07
N ASP A 75 11.29 15.47 0.50
CA ASP A 75 11.79 15.11 1.82
C ASP A 75 13.28 14.78 1.79
N PHE A 76 13.79 14.19 0.71
CA PHE A 76 15.22 14.06 0.48
C PHE A 76 15.92 15.42 0.48
N ASP A 77 15.41 16.38 -0.29
CA ASP A 77 15.93 17.75 -0.32
C ASP A 77 15.95 18.40 1.06
N LYS A 78 14.86 18.26 1.82
CA LYS A 78 14.78 18.78 3.20
C LYS A 78 15.84 18.15 4.09
N ARG A 79 16.04 16.83 4.02
CA ARG A 79 17.07 16.11 4.79
C ARG A 79 18.46 16.62 4.48
N VAL A 80 18.80 16.74 3.20
CA VAL A 80 20.11 17.25 2.75
C VAL A 80 20.33 18.66 3.28
N ARG A 81 19.36 19.56 3.13
CA ARG A 81 19.45 20.95 3.63
C ARG A 81 19.59 21.01 5.15
N LYS A 82 18.80 20.22 5.89
CA LYS A 82 18.90 20.15 7.37
C LYS A 82 20.28 19.66 7.81
N ASN A 83 20.82 18.63 7.15
CA ASN A 83 22.13 18.09 7.47
C ASN A 83 23.25 19.09 7.17
N GLN A 84 23.22 19.74 6.00
CA GLN A 84 24.17 20.79 5.63
C GLN A 84 24.13 21.99 6.59
N LYS A 85 22.94 22.36 7.09
CA LYS A 85 22.80 23.41 8.10
C LYS A 85 23.34 23.00 9.47
N ARG A 86 23.20 21.73 9.86
CA ARG A 86 23.65 21.20 11.16
C ARG A 86 25.16 20.92 11.19
N TYR A 87 25.71 20.48 10.07
CA TYR A 87 27.14 20.17 9.91
C TYR A 87 27.68 20.95 8.70
N PRO A 88 27.80 22.28 8.80
CA PRO A 88 28.47 23.05 7.76
C PRO A 88 29.91 22.53 7.64
N LEU A 89 30.31 22.11 6.43
CA LEU A 89 31.67 21.65 6.12
C LEU A 89 32.63 22.85 6.01
N THR A 90 32.67 23.69 7.04
CA THR A 90 33.74 24.66 7.23
C THR A 90 34.89 23.96 7.95
N VAL A 91 36.04 23.92 7.28
CA VAL A 91 37.27 23.22 7.73
C VAL A 91 37.85 23.80 9.03
N ASP A 92 37.39 24.98 9.45
CA ASP A 92 37.99 25.75 10.55
C ASP A 92 37.21 25.72 11.89
N HIS A 93 36.47 24.64 12.19
CA HIS A 93 35.80 24.51 13.49
C HIS A 93 36.67 23.78 14.54
N PRO A 94 36.97 24.38 15.71
CA PRO A 94 37.90 23.82 16.71
C PRO A 94 37.40 22.52 17.38
N GLU A 95 36.12 22.18 17.21
CA GLU A 95 35.43 21.14 17.99
C GLU A 95 35.33 19.78 17.28
N ALA A 96 36.24 19.47 16.35
CA ALA A 96 36.29 18.17 15.67
C ALA A 96 36.57 16.97 16.60
N GLY A 97 36.72 17.19 17.91
CA GLY A 97 37.10 16.18 18.91
C GLY A 97 36.02 15.77 19.92
N GLU A 98 34.91 16.49 20.06
CA GLU A 98 33.90 16.16 21.08
C GLU A 98 32.64 15.52 20.50
N ARG A 99 32.42 14.28 20.95
CA ARG A 99 31.33 13.38 20.59
C ARG A 99 29.99 14.06 20.87
N LEU A 100 29.27 14.47 19.82
CA LEU A 100 27.93 15.05 19.97
C LEU A 100 26.93 13.99 20.49
N PRO A 101 26.09 14.30 21.50
CA PRO A 101 24.99 13.44 21.89
C PRO A 101 24.00 13.33 20.73
N SER A 102 23.65 12.10 20.35
CA SER A 102 22.60 11.82 19.38
C SER A 102 21.23 12.11 20.01
N GLU A 103 20.85 13.37 20.11
CA GLU A 103 19.45 13.73 20.26
C GLU A 103 18.82 13.87 18.86
N THR A 104 18.11 12.80 18.51
CA THR A 104 17.32 12.63 17.30
C THR A 104 16.10 13.55 17.38
N GLY A 105 16.23 14.78 16.85
CA GLY A 105 15.09 15.65 16.62
C GLY A 105 14.20 15.06 15.51
N SER A 106 13.25 14.22 15.92
CA SER A 106 12.25 13.53 15.09
C SER A 106 11.44 14.55 14.27
N ASP A 107 11.36 14.32 12.97
CA ASP A 107 10.54 15.08 12.01
C ASP A 107 9.05 14.82 12.32
N ALA A 108 8.15 15.79 12.18
CA ALA A 108 6.73 15.60 12.49
C ALA A 108 6.07 14.49 11.63
N PHE A 109 6.66 14.20 10.46
CA PHE A 109 6.25 13.09 9.58
C PHE A 109 6.91 11.76 9.96
N GLU A 110 8.17 11.74 10.40
CA GLU A 110 8.79 10.56 11.04
C GLU A 110 8.06 10.22 12.33
N ALA A 111 7.78 11.20 13.19
CA ALA A 111 6.93 11.05 14.36
C ALA A 111 5.49 10.63 14.01
N PHE A 112 5.01 10.81 12.77
CA PHE A 112 3.70 10.31 12.34
C PHE A 112 3.79 8.86 11.85
N LEU A 113 4.84 8.50 11.12
CA LEU A 113 5.10 7.13 10.67
C LEU A 113 5.55 6.21 11.83
N ASP A 114 6.41 6.70 12.72
CA ASP A 114 6.80 6.05 13.98
C ASP A 114 5.65 5.99 14.99
N ARG A 115 4.64 6.87 14.90
CA ARG A 115 3.41 6.74 15.70
C ARG A 115 2.46 5.66 15.18
N GLN A 116 2.73 5.08 14.02
CA GLN A 116 1.94 4.00 13.43
C GLN A 116 2.65 2.66 13.68
N ASP A 117 2.67 2.22 14.95
CA ASP A 117 3.35 1.00 15.40
C ASP A 117 2.71 -0.32 14.91
N ASP A 118 1.57 -0.25 14.21
CA ASP A 118 0.81 -1.43 13.81
C ASP A 118 0.69 -1.53 12.28
N LEU A 119 1.28 -2.61 11.74
CA LEU A 119 1.17 -3.03 10.35
C LEU A 119 -0.27 -3.02 9.84
N SER A 120 -1.25 -3.30 10.70
CA SER A 120 -2.67 -3.32 10.32
C SER A 120 -3.18 -1.96 9.80
N GLN A 121 -2.59 -0.84 10.24
CA GLN A 121 -3.01 0.51 9.87
C GLN A 121 -2.59 0.90 8.45
N HIS A 122 -1.69 0.12 7.84
CA HIS A 122 -1.19 0.32 6.47
C HIS A 122 -1.87 -0.58 5.43
N VAL A 123 -2.85 -1.39 5.84
CA VAL A 123 -3.51 -2.37 4.97
C VAL A 123 -4.89 -1.90 4.54
N GLN A 124 -5.08 -1.75 3.22
CA GLN A 124 -6.37 -1.33 2.62
C GLN A 124 -7.28 -2.50 2.26
N ASP A 125 -6.72 -3.71 2.13
CA ASP A 125 -7.50 -4.92 1.85
C ASP A 125 -8.17 -5.41 3.14
N TYR A 126 -9.50 -5.42 3.17
CA TYR A 126 -10.28 -5.76 4.35
C TYR A 126 -10.05 -7.20 4.84
N GLN A 127 -9.88 -8.15 3.91
CA GLN A 127 -9.63 -9.56 4.24
C GLN A 127 -8.25 -9.71 4.89
N LEU A 128 -7.25 -9.03 4.33
CA LEU A 128 -5.89 -9.00 4.89
C LEU A 128 -5.83 -8.28 6.24
N TYR A 129 -6.55 -7.17 6.40
CA TYR A 129 -6.68 -6.47 7.68
C TYR A 129 -7.23 -7.41 8.77
N GLN A 130 -8.34 -8.09 8.48
CA GLN A 130 -8.91 -9.07 9.41
C GLN A 130 -7.94 -10.22 9.73
N ALA A 131 -7.19 -10.68 8.73
CA ALA A 131 -6.20 -11.75 8.91
C ALA A 131 -5.06 -11.32 9.83
N ILE A 132 -4.56 -10.09 9.66
CA ILE A 132 -3.53 -9.49 10.52
C ILE A 132 -4.06 -9.31 11.94
N GLN A 133 -5.32 -8.87 12.11
CA GLN A 133 -5.88 -8.64 13.45
C GLN A 133 -5.94 -9.90 14.32
N LYS A 134 -6.04 -11.09 13.71
CA LYS A 134 -6.05 -12.38 14.42
C LYS A 134 -4.68 -12.97 14.72
N LEU A 135 -3.60 -12.29 14.35
CA LEU A 135 -2.24 -12.69 14.75
C LEU A 135 -1.99 -12.40 16.23
N THR A 136 -1.04 -13.13 16.82
CA THR A 136 -0.57 -12.79 18.18
C THR A 136 0.25 -11.50 18.16
N ASP A 137 0.35 -10.82 19.31
CA ASP A 137 1.09 -9.56 19.41
C ASP A 137 2.57 -9.72 19.00
N LYS A 138 3.19 -10.85 19.35
CA LYS A 138 4.56 -11.18 18.90
C LYS A 138 4.65 -11.33 17.37
N GLN A 139 3.66 -11.98 16.75
CA GLN A 139 3.63 -12.11 15.29
C GLN A 139 3.42 -10.76 14.61
N LYS A 140 2.50 -9.93 15.12
CA LYS A 140 2.28 -8.57 14.62
C LYS A 140 3.55 -7.74 14.74
N SER A 141 4.16 -7.69 15.93
CA SER A 141 5.39 -6.93 16.18
C SER A 141 6.55 -7.33 15.26
N VAL A 142 6.81 -8.63 15.10
CA VAL A 142 7.86 -9.10 14.19
C VAL A 142 7.55 -8.71 12.73
N LEU A 143 6.29 -8.85 12.28
CA LEU A 143 5.93 -8.46 10.92
C LEU A 143 5.99 -6.94 10.71
N THR A 144 5.56 -6.13 11.68
CA THR A 144 5.69 -4.67 11.63
C THR A 144 7.17 -4.27 11.50
N LYS A 145 8.05 -4.81 12.35
CA LYS A 145 9.50 -4.54 12.29
C LYS A 145 10.11 -4.89 10.93
N VAL A 146 9.71 -6.00 10.33
CA VAL A 146 10.24 -6.43 9.02
C VAL A 146 9.71 -5.56 7.88
N TYR A 147 8.39 -5.34 7.81
CA TYR A 147 7.77 -4.75 6.62
C TYR A 147 7.60 -3.22 6.69
N LEU A 148 7.51 -2.65 7.90
CA LEU A 148 7.36 -1.22 8.10
C LEU A 148 8.70 -0.54 8.37
N HIS A 149 9.55 -1.18 9.20
CA HIS A 149 10.84 -0.62 9.61
C HIS A 149 12.05 -1.22 8.88
N GLY A 150 11.84 -2.23 8.01
CA GLY A 150 12.92 -2.85 7.23
C GLY A 150 13.95 -3.63 8.06
N ALA A 151 13.64 -3.94 9.33
CA ALA A 151 14.57 -4.59 10.23
C ALA A 151 14.85 -6.04 9.83
N THR A 152 16.10 -6.45 9.96
CA THR A 152 16.54 -7.82 9.74
C THR A 152 16.14 -8.71 10.92
N MET A 153 16.07 -10.03 10.69
CA MET A 153 15.78 -11.00 11.76
C MET A 153 16.81 -10.93 12.90
N GLN A 154 18.05 -10.53 12.60
CA GLN A 154 19.10 -10.37 13.59
C GLN A 154 18.86 -9.14 14.46
N GLU A 155 18.60 -7.97 13.85
CA GLU A 155 18.29 -6.75 14.60
C GLU A 155 17.03 -6.91 15.48
N ILE A 156 16.02 -7.63 15.00
CA ILE A 156 14.82 -7.94 15.79
C ILE A 156 15.15 -8.86 16.97
N ALA A 157 15.96 -9.90 16.73
CA ALA A 157 16.41 -10.83 17.76
C ALA A 157 17.19 -10.13 18.86
N ASP A 158 18.14 -9.27 18.47
CA ASP A 158 18.93 -8.45 19.37
C ASP A 158 18.04 -7.48 20.17
N SER A 159 17.04 -6.87 19.52
CA SER A 159 16.08 -5.96 20.19
C SER A 159 15.14 -6.65 21.19
N LEU A 160 14.90 -7.96 21.04
CA LEU A 160 13.96 -8.73 21.86
C LEU A 160 14.65 -9.68 22.84
N GLY A 161 15.98 -9.79 22.80
CA GLY A 161 16.74 -10.76 23.59
C GLY A 161 16.43 -12.21 23.25
N GLU A 162 16.02 -12.48 22.00
CA GLU A 162 15.66 -13.82 21.51
C GLU A 162 16.66 -14.31 20.45
N SER A 163 16.61 -15.59 20.07
CA SER A 163 17.45 -16.10 18.99
C SER A 163 16.91 -15.71 17.62
N ARG A 164 17.82 -15.48 16.66
CA ARG A 164 17.46 -15.24 15.25
C ARG A 164 16.55 -16.33 14.67
N GLN A 165 16.80 -17.60 15.02
CA GLN A 165 15.97 -18.73 14.61
C GLN A 165 14.55 -18.63 15.17
N ASN A 166 14.38 -18.18 16.40
CA ASN A 166 13.05 -17.98 16.99
C ASN A 166 12.28 -16.87 16.27
N ILE A 167 12.92 -15.73 16.00
CA ILE A 167 12.32 -14.63 15.25
C ILE A 167 11.93 -15.07 13.83
N SER A 168 12.79 -15.83 13.16
CA SER A 168 12.50 -16.39 11.84
C SER A 168 11.29 -17.34 11.87
N ASN A 169 11.14 -18.14 12.94
CA ASN A 169 10.00 -19.03 13.12
C ASN A 169 8.71 -18.24 13.40
N ILE A 170 8.76 -17.17 14.21
CA ILE A 170 7.63 -16.30 14.51
C ILE A 170 7.15 -15.61 13.23
N HIS A 171 8.08 -15.04 12.44
CA HIS A 171 7.79 -14.43 11.14
C HIS A 171 7.09 -15.41 10.19
N LYS A 172 7.68 -16.60 10.00
CA LYS A 172 7.12 -17.64 9.14
C LYS A 172 5.72 -18.06 9.57
N LYS A 173 5.52 -18.35 10.87
CA LYS A 173 4.21 -18.74 11.42
C LYS A 173 3.18 -17.62 11.29
N GLY A 174 3.57 -16.36 11.45
CA GLY A 174 2.69 -15.21 11.21
C GLY A 174 2.17 -15.17 9.78
N LEU A 175 3.05 -15.32 8.79
CA LEU A 175 2.65 -15.37 7.38
C LEU A 175 1.79 -16.60 7.04
N GLU A 176 2.10 -17.77 7.61
CA GLU A 176 1.27 -18.96 7.43
C GLU A 176 -0.15 -18.77 8.00
N ASN A 177 -0.27 -18.13 9.16
CA ASN A 177 -1.56 -17.82 9.77
C ASN A 177 -2.37 -16.86 8.90
N ILE A 178 -1.75 -15.80 8.36
CA ILE A 178 -2.41 -14.90 7.40
C ILE A 178 -2.91 -15.69 6.19
N ARG A 179 -2.05 -16.51 5.57
CA ARG A 179 -2.42 -17.31 4.39
C ARG A 179 -3.57 -18.27 4.66
N LYS A 180 -3.56 -18.96 5.80
CA LYS A 180 -4.65 -19.86 6.22
C LYS A 180 -5.98 -19.12 6.34
N GLN A 181 -5.97 -17.93 6.92
CA GLN A 181 -7.20 -17.15 7.09
C GLN A 181 -7.76 -16.63 5.77
N LEU A 182 -6.90 -16.11 4.89
CA LEU A 182 -7.31 -15.70 3.55
C LEU A 182 -7.86 -16.88 2.73
N ALA A 183 -7.26 -18.07 2.86
CA ALA A 183 -7.75 -19.28 2.21
C ALA A 183 -9.10 -19.78 2.78
N ALA A 184 -9.32 -19.65 4.08
CA ALA A 184 -10.58 -20.00 4.72
C ALA A 184 -11.73 -19.06 4.31
N GLN A 185 -11.44 -17.75 4.18
CA GLN A 185 -12.42 -16.76 3.71
C GLN A 185 -12.85 -17.02 2.26
N LYS A 186 -11.92 -17.38 1.36
CA LYS A 186 -12.23 -17.77 -0.03
C LYS A 186 -13.12 -19.01 -0.13
N LYS A 187 -13.04 -19.96 0.82
CA LYS A 187 -13.92 -21.13 0.88
C LYS A 187 -15.33 -20.80 1.40
N GLY A 188 -15.47 -19.75 2.20
CA GLY A 188 -16.77 -19.26 2.68
C GLY A 188 -17.58 -18.55 1.60
N GLU A 189 -16.90 -17.81 0.71
CA GLU A 189 -17.53 -17.13 -0.44
C GLU A 189 -18.00 -18.09 -1.55
N SER A 190 -17.47 -19.31 -1.60
CA SER A 190 -17.87 -20.34 -2.59
C SER A 190 -19.08 -21.18 -2.15
N LYS A 191 -19.66 -20.91 -0.97
CA LYS A 191 -20.81 -21.65 -0.40
C LYS A 191 -22.10 -20.81 -0.32
N LEU A 192 -22.09 -19.62 -0.92
CA LEU A 192 -23.24 -18.71 -1.03
C LEU A 192 -23.60 -18.51 -2.50
#